data_AF-A0A5M6ITG5-F1
#
_entry.id   AF-A0A5M6ITG5-F1
#
_cell.length_a   1.000
_cell.length_b   1.000
_cell.length_c   1.000
_cell.angle_alpha   90.00
_cell.angle_beta   90.00
_cell.angle_gamma   90.00
#
_symmetry.space_group_name_H-M   'P 1'
#
loop_
_entity.id
_entity.type
_entity.pdbx_description
1 polymer ?
#
loop_
_entity_poly.entity_id
_entity_poly.type
_entity_poly.pdbx_seq_one_letter_code
_entity_poly.pdbx_strand_id
1 'polypeptide(L)'
;MKVTQRMLDDVEMCGFLAGLYGRGEDDDVFGCDADWPETVRVAWAKGREEGMRGDAPIAVPGAENRMAATDAALLDVRAEVARAVAKYPAFNSAHEGFAVIREELDGLWDDVKANRTERAIEEAVQVAAMAVRFITDMRAKQAGGSQPCPPTS
;
A
#
# COMPACT_ATOMS: atom_id res chain seq x y z
N MET A 1 -15.25 13.24 39.94
CA MET A 1 -15.28 12.03 39.08
C MET A 1 -13.98 11.27 39.33
N LYS A 2 -13.98 9.92 39.45
CA LYS A 2 -12.72 9.17 39.65
C LYS A 2 -12.07 8.97 38.28
N VAL A 3 -10.85 9.48 38.11
CA VAL A 3 -10.04 9.23 36.91
C VAL A 3 -9.59 7.76 36.95
N THR A 4 -9.80 7.04 35.86
CA THR A 4 -9.38 5.63 35.73
C THR A 4 -8.14 5.54 34.85
N GLN A 5 -7.34 4.48 35.01
CA GLN A 5 -6.16 4.26 34.17
C GLN A 5 -6.53 4.20 32.68
N ARG A 6 -7.63 3.53 32.33
CA ARG A 6 -8.14 3.46 30.97
C ARG A 6 -8.43 4.85 30.37
N MET A 7 -8.99 5.78 31.16
CA MET A 7 -9.19 7.16 30.70
C MET A 7 -7.87 7.90 30.46
N LEU A 8 -6.83 7.61 31.25
CA LEU A 8 -5.52 8.22 31.04
C LEU A 8 -4.86 7.69 29.76
N ASP A 9 -4.97 6.37 29.50
CA ASP A 9 -4.46 5.74 28.29
C ASP A 9 -5.16 6.30 27.03
N ASP A 10 -6.49 6.47 27.08
CA ASP A 10 -7.28 7.07 26.00
C ASP A 10 -6.87 8.53 25.74
N VAL A 11 -6.63 9.30 26.81
CA VAL A 11 -6.19 10.70 26.73
C VAL A 11 -4.78 10.84 26.18
N GLU A 12 -3.86 9.95 26.59
CA GLU A 12 -2.49 9.91 26.08
C GLU A 12 -2.48 9.61 24.57
N MET A 13 -3.32 8.67 24.12
CA MET A 13 -3.51 8.38 22.70
C MET A 13 -4.06 9.59 21.92
N CYS A 14 -5.01 10.33 22.50
CA CYS A 14 -5.52 11.57 21.90
C CYS A 14 -4.43 12.64 21.79
N GLY A 15 -3.60 12.80 22.82
CA GLY A 15 -2.43 13.69 22.80
C GLY A 15 -1.46 13.31 21.68
N PHE A 16 -1.12 12.01 21.58
CA PHE A 16 -0.24 11.47 20.55
C PHE A 16 -0.70 11.75 19.13
N LEU A 17 -1.97 11.51 18.84
CA LEU A 17 -2.55 11.84 17.53
C LEU A 17 -2.52 13.36 17.28
N ALA A 18 -2.82 14.21 18.27
CA ALA A 18 -2.74 15.66 18.10
C ALA A 18 -1.31 16.13 17.78
N GLY A 19 -0.30 15.55 18.44
CA GLY A 19 1.12 15.80 18.18
C GLY A 19 1.55 15.40 16.77
N LEU A 20 1.16 14.21 16.30
CA LEU A 20 1.47 13.70 14.96
C LEU A 20 0.88 14.56 13.84
N TYR A 21 -0.36 15.03 14.02
CA TYR A 21 -1.09 15.77 12.98
C TYR A 21 -0.88 17.30 13.07
N GLY A 22 0.01 17.78 13.95
CA GLY A 22 0.33 19.20 14.05
C GLY A 22 -0.85 20.10 14.44
N ARG A 23 -1.84 19.56 15.14
CA ARG A 23 -3.03 20.33 15.56
C ARG A 23 -2.69 21.23 16.74
N GLY A 24 -3.09 22.50 16.68
CA GLY A 24 -2.82 23.50 17.72
C GLY A 24 -3.50 23.15 19.06
N GLU A 25 -3.12 23.81 20.15
CA GLU A 25 -3.91 23.77 21.40
C GLU A 25 -5.36 24.24 21.19
N ASP A 26 -5.59 25.07 20.15
CA ASP A 26 -6.89 25.65 19.82
C ASP A 26 -7.79 24.76 18.93
N ASP A 27 -7.30 23.58 18.50
CA ASP A 27 -8.11 22.64 17.71
C ASP A 27 -8.98 21.79 18.66
N ASP A 28 -10.04 22.43 19.18
CA ASP A 28 -11.02 21.96 20.18
C ASP A 28 -11.88 20.76 19.75
N VAL A 29 -11.30 19.70 19.22
CA VAL A 29 -12.04 18.49 18.81
C VAL A 29 -12.60 17.73 20.01
N PHE A 30 -12.05 17.95 21.22
CA PHE A 30 -12.50 17.30 22.46
C PHE A 30 -12.91 18.26 23.59
N GLY A 31 -12.92 19.58 23.35
CA GLY A 31 -13.21 20.57 24.40
C GLY A 31 -12.20 20.47 25.54
N CYS A 32 -11.01 21.05 25.35
CA CYS A 32 -10.05 21.21 26.45
C CYS A 32 -10.56 22.30 27.41
N ASP A 33 -11.56 21.97 28.23
CA ASP A 33 -12.00 22.88 29.28
C ASP A 33 -10.89 23.07 30.31
N ALA A 34 -10.74 24.30 30.80
CA ALA A 34 -9.75 24.74 31.78
C ALA A 34 -9.77 23.98 33.13
N ASP A 35 -10.67 23.01 33.30
CA ASP A 35 -10.92 22.25 34.53
C ASP A 35 -10.39 20.81 34.52
N TRP A 36 -9.59 20.42 33.53
CA TRP A 36 -8.99 19.08 33.52
C TRP A 36 -8.14 18.79 34.78
N PRO A 37 -8.33 17.64 35.44
CA PRO A 37 -7.44 17.24 36.52
C PRO A 37 -6.00 17.11 36.02
N GLU A 38 -5.03 17.47 36.87
CA GLU A 38 -3.61 17.56 36.49
C GLU A 38 -3.07 16.27 35.86
N THR A 39 -3.48 15.10 36.35
CA THR A 39 -3.09 13.79 35.80
C THR A 39 -3.49 13.62 34.33
N VAL A 40 -4.61 14.21 33.93
CA VAL A 40 -5.18 14.12 32.59
C VAL A 40 -4.43 15.08 31.65
N ARG A 41 -4.05 16.27 32.13
CA ARG A 41 -3.18 17.20 31.39
C ARG A 41 -1.79 16.62 31.14
N VAL A 42 -1.18 16.01 32.16
CA VAL A 42 0.14 15.38 32.04
C VAL A 42 0.11 14.22 31.03
N ALA A 43 -0.94 13.39 31.06
CA ALA A 43 -1.11 12.30 30.09
C ALA A 43 -1.25 12.82 28.64
N TRP A 44 -2.04 13.88 28.43
CA TRP A 44 -2.20 14.49 27.11
C TRP A 44 -0.90 15.14 26.59
N ALA A 45 -0.21 15.89 27.44
CA ALA A 45 1.06 16.53 27.09
C ALA A 45 2.14 15.49 26.73
N LYS A 46 2.21 14.40 27.51
CA LYS A 46 3.11 13.27 27.24
C LYS A 46 2.84 12.66 25.86
N GLY A 47 1.59 12.32 25.57
CA GLY A 47 1.21 11.79 24.27
C GLY A 47 1.59 12.75 23.14
N ARG A 48 1.27 14.04 23.26
CA ARG A 48 1.56 15.06 22.24
C ARG A 48 3.05 15.21 21.94
N GLU A 49 3.88 15.19 22.98
CA GLU A 49 5.33 15.27 22.84
C GLU A 49 5.88 14.02 22.11
N GLU A 50 5.37 12.83 22.45
CA GLU A 50 5.71 11.58 21.77
C GLU A 50 5.28 11.59 20.29
N GLY A 51 4.10 12.14 19.99
CA GLY A 51 3.61 12.31 18.62
C GLY A 51 4.44 13.31 17.81
N MET A 52 4.88 14.42 18.41
CA MET A 52 5.73 15.44 17.76
C MET A 52 7.15 14.95 17.47
N ARG A 53 7.70 14.05 18.30
CA ARG A 53 9.04 13.51 18.06
C ARG A 53 9.11 12.67 16.77
N GLY A 54 8.00 12.12 16.29
CA GLY A 54 7.95 11.36 15.03
C GLY A 54 8.76 10.05 15.03
N ASP A 55 9.37 9.70 16.16
CA ASP A 55 10.28 8.56 16.31
C ASP A 55 9.57 7.27 16.72
N ALA A 56 8.29 7.35 17.11
CA ALA A 56 7.48 6.17 17.40
C ALA A 56 6.87 5.65 16.10
N PRO A 57 7.30 4.50 15.56
CA PRO A 57 6.56 3.86 14.48
C PRO A 57 5.14 3.65 15.00
N ILE A 58 4.14 4.15 14.26
CA ILE A 58 2.74 3.82 14.51
C ILE A 58 2.65 2.31 14.31
N ALA A 59 2.78 1.55 15.39
CA ALA A 59 2.60 0.11 15.39
C ALA A 59 1.11 -0.14 15.16
N VAL A 60 0.70 -0.16 13.89
CA VAL A 60 -0.64 -0.58 13.51
C VAL A 60 -0.68 -2.10 13.73
N PRO A 61 -1.43 -2.60 14.72
CA PRO A 61 -1.44 -4.03 15.00
C PRO A 61 -1.77 -4.83 13.73
N GLY A 62 -0.93 -5.81 13.39
CA GLY A 62 -1.06 -6.64 12.18
C GLY A 62 -0.45 -6.06 10.90
N ALA A 63 0.23 -4.92 10.92
CA ALA A 63 0.97 -4.40 9.75
C ALA A 63 2.13 -5.31 9.32
N GLU A 64 2.85 -5.89 10.28
CA GLU A 64 3.90 -6.89 10.04
C GLU A 64 3.38 -8.12 9.27
N ASN A 65 2.18 -8.59 9.63
CA ASN A 65 1.52 -9.71 8.93
C ASN A 65 1.07 -9.32 7.51
N ARG A 66 0.64 -8.07 7.29
CA ARG A 66 0.26 -7.60 5.95
C ARG A 66 1.46 -7.44 5.03
N MET A 67 2.60 -7.00 5.56
CA MET A 67 3.82 -6.90 4.76
C MET A 67 4.34 -8.28 4.38
N ALA A 68 4.38 -9.23 5.33
CA ALA A 68 4.75 -10.61 5.02
C ALA A 68 3.83 -11.27 3.96
N ALA A 69 2.51 -11.02 4.04
CA ALA A 69 1.56 -11.47 3.02
C ALA A 69 1.79 -10.79 1.66
N THR A 70 2.18 -9.51 1.67
CA THR A 70 2.53 -8.76 0.46
C THR A 70 3.78 -9.33 -0.19
N ASP A 71 4.81 -9.66 0.60
CA ASP A 71 6.04 -10.29 0.12
C ASP A 71 5.75 -11.65 -0.53
N ALA A 72 4.88 -12.46 0.09
CA ALA A 72 4.43 -13.72 -0.50
C ALA A 72 3.73 -13.51 -1.85
N ALA A 73 2.81 -12.55 -1.95
CA ALA A 73 2.13 -12.23 -3.20
C ALA A 73 3.11 -11.75 -4.29
N LEU A 74 4.13 -10.97 -3.93
CA LEU A 74 5.17 -10.54 -4.87
C LEU A 74 6.03 -11.71 -5.38
N LEU A 75 6.26 -12.73 -4.54
CA LEU A 75 6.93 -13.97 -4.97
C LEU A 75 6.08 -14.75 -5.97
N ASP A 76 4.77 -14.85 -5.76
CA ASP A 76 3.84 -15.50 -6.68
C ASP A 76 3.81 -14.78 -8.03
N VAL A 77 3.73 -13.45 -8.03
CA VAL A 77 3.80 -12.64 -9.26
C VAL A 77 5.12 -12.86 -9.98
N ARG A 78 6.25 -12.92 -9.26
CA ARG A 78 7.56 -13.20 -9.87
C ARG A 78 7.61 -14.58 -10.51
N ALA A 79 7.07 -15.60 -9.84
CA ALA A 79 6.99 -16.96 -10.37
C ALA A 79 6.12 -17.02 -11.64
N GLU A 80 5.00 -16.30 -11.63
CA GLU A 80 4.10 -16.19 -12.78
C GLU A 80 4.76 -15.51 -13.98
N VAL A 81 5.46 -14.39 -13.76
CA VAL A 81 6.24 -13.72 -14.81
C VAL A 81 7.26 -14.68 -15.42
N ALA A 82 8.01 -15.42 -14.59
CA ALA A 82 9.00 -16.39 -15.06
C ALA A 82 8.35 -17.49 -15.91
N ARG A 83 7.20 -18.02 -15.49
CA ARG A 83 6.43 -19.00 -16.25
C ARG A 83 5.97 -18.44 -17.58
N ALA A 84 5.40 -17.24 -17.59
CA ALA A 84 4.88 -16.61 -18.80
C ALA A 84 5.98 -16.26 -19.81
N VAL A 85 7.13 -15.78 -19.35
CA VAL A 85 8.31 -15.53 -20.19
C VAL A 85 8.84 -16.83 -20.81
N ALA A 86 8.82 -17.95 -20.06
CA ALA A 86 9.24 -19.23 -20.59
C ALA A 86 8.25 -19.81 -21.62
N LYS A 87 6.96 -19.51 -21.46
CA LYS A 87 5.88 -20.10 -22.27
C LYS A 87 5.54 -19.28 -23.51
N TYR A 88 5.66 -17.96 -23.46
CA TYR A 88 5.20 -17.05 -24.51
C TYR A 88 6.31 -16.08 -24.93
N PRO A 89 6.39 -15.74 -26.23
CA PRO A 89 7.31 -14.70 -26.69
C PRO A 89 6.94 -13.33 -26.10
N ALA A 90 7.87 -12.38 -26.20
CA ALA A 90 7.60 -10.99 -25.87
C ALA A 90 6.45 -10.44 -26.72
N PHE A 91 5.61 -9.56 -26.15
CA PHE A 91 4.49 -8.96 -26.88
C PHE A 91 4.98 -8.26 -28.15
N ASN A 92 4.27 -8.39 -29.26
CA ASN A 92 4.61 -7.72 -30.52
C ASN A 92 4.23 -6.24 -30.51
N SER A 93 3.22 -5.85 -29.73
CA SER A 93 2.76 -4.46 -29.61
C SER A 93 2.12 -4.16 -28.26
N ALA A 94 1.93 -2.88 -27.96
CA ALA A 94 1.17 -2.45 -26.78
C ALA A 94 -0.31 -2.90 -26.86
N HIS A 95 -0.91 -2.95 -28.04
CA HIS A 95 -2.29 -3.42 -28.20
C HIS A 95 -2.42 -4.90 -27.83
N GLU A 96 -1.47 -5.73 -28.26
CA GLU A 96 -1.43 -7.15 -27.88
C GLU A 96 -1.25 -7.33 -26.37
N GLY A 97 -0.28 -6.62 -25.77
CA GLY A 97 -0.06 -6.71 -24.33
C GLY A 97 -1.28 -6.25 -23.52
N PHE A 98 -1.96 -5.18 -23.95
CA PHE A 98 -3.20 -4.74 -23.32
C PHE A 98 -4.33 -5.78 -23.48
N ALA A 99 -4.46 -6.38 -24.66
CA ALA A 99 -5.48 -7.41 -24.90
C ALA A 99 -5.31 -8.60 -23.95
N VAL A 100 -4.07 -9.05 -23.71
CA VAL A 100 -3.77 -10.13 -22.77
C VAL A 100 -4.05 -9.71 -21.33
N ILE A 101 -3.63 -8.51 -20.89
CA ILE A 101 -3.98 -8.01 -19.55
C ILE A 101 -5.50 -7.98 -19.34
N ARG A 102 -6.24 -7.54 -20.38
CA ARG A 102 -7.70 -7.47 -20.31
C ARG A 102 -8.33 -8.86 -20.18
N GLU A 103 -7.81 -9.87 -20.88
CA GLU A 103 -8.28 -11.25 -20.76
C GLU A 103 -8.15 -11.77 -19.32
N GLU A 104 -6.99 -11.59 -18.69
CA GLU A 104 -6.79 -11.98 -17.29
C GLU A 104 -7.70 -11.18 -16.33
N LEU A 105 -7.92 -9.90 -16.61
CA LEU A 105 -8.80 -9.04 -15.81
C LEU A 105 -10.27 -9.45 -15.92
N ASP A 106 -10.72 -9.85 -17.11
CA ASP A 106 -12.07 -10.37 -17.33
C ASP A 106 -12.25 -11.70 -16.57
N GLY A 107 -11.25 -12.58 -16.59
CA GLY A 107 -11.22 -13.82 -15.79
C GLY A 107 -11.31 -13.55 -14.28
N LEU A 108 -10.49 -12.63 -13.77
CA LEU A 108 -10.56 -12.16 -12.38
C LEU A 108 -11.97 -11.67 -12.04
N TRP A 109 -12.57 -10.85 -12.91
CA TRP A 109 -13.90 -10.31 -12.66
C TRP A 109 -14.98 -11.39 -12.66
N ASP A 110 -14.88 -12.38 -13.53
CA ASP A 110 -15.78 -13.53 -13.57
C ASP A 110 -15.71 -14.36 -12.28
N ASP A 111 -14.51 -14.59 -11.74
CA ASP A 111 -14.33 -15.30 -10.47
C ASP A 111 -14.81 -14.51 -9.26
N VAL A 112 -14.63 -13.19 -9.26
CA VAL A 112 -15.20 -12.30 -8.24
C VAL A 112 -16.73 -12.38 -8.25
N LYS A 113 -17.36 -12.25 -9.42
CA LYS A 113 -18.84 -12.36 -9.55
C LYS A 113 -19.35 -13.72 -9.12
N ALA A 114 -18.57 -14.78 -9.34
CA ALA A 114 -18.90 -16.14 -8.95
C ALA A 114 -18.54 -16.47 -7.49
N ASN A 115 -18.00 -15.51 -6.72
CA ASN A 115 -17.53 -15.69 -5.35
C ASN A 115 -16.50 -16.83 -5.19
N ARG A 116 -15.62 -17.01 -6.19
CA ARG A 116 -14.53 -17.99 -6.19
C ARG A 116 -13.22 -17.32 -5.77
N THR A 117 -13.09 -17.02 -4.48
CA THR A 117 -11.99 -16.20 -3.94
C THR A 117 -10.60 -16.75 -4.25
N GLU A 118 -10.37 -18.06 -4.12
CA GLU A 118 -9.06 -18.67 -4.41
C GLU A 118 -8.68 -18.47 -5.88
N ARG A 119 -9.62 -18.72 -6.79
CA ARG A 119 -9.43 -18.50 -8.23
C ARG A 119 -9.22 -17.03 -8.56
N ALA A 120 -10.00 -16.13 -7.96
CA ALA A 120 -9.80 -14.69 -8.11
C ALA A 120 -8.40 -14.23 -7.67
N ILE A 121 -7.84 -14.84 -6.62
CA ILE A 121 -6.44 -14.54 -6.21
C ILE A 121 -5.46 -15.01 -7.28
N GLU A 122 -5.64 -16.21 -7.84
CA GLU A 122 -4.81 -16.71 -8.94
C GLU A 122 -4.88 -15.82 -10.19
N GLU A 123 -6.08 -15.39 -10.60
CA GLU A 123 -6.24 -14.49 -11.75
C GLU A 123 -5.66 -13.10 -11.45
N ALA A 124 -5.75 -12.59 -10.21
CA ALA A 124 -5.11 -11.33 -9.83
C ALA A 124 -3.57 -11.40 -9.92
N VAL A 125 -2.97 -12.54 -9.57
CA VAL A 125 -1.53 -12.79 -9.76
C VAL A 125 -1.18 -12.77 -11.26
N GLN A 126 -2.00 -13.38 -12.11
CA GLN A 126 -1.82 -13.37 -13.56
C GLN A 126 -1.93 -11.96 -14.15
N VAL A 127 -2.93 -11.16 -13.74
CA VAL A 127 -3.07 -9.74 -14.13
C VAL A 127 -1.81 -8.95 -13.76
N ALA A 128 -1.33 -9.09 -12.53
CA ALA A 128 -0.12 -8.40 -12.07
C ALA A 128 1.12 -8.83 -12.87
N ALA A 129 1.27 -10.12 -13.14
CA ALA A 129 2.37 -10.65 -13.94
C ALA A 129 2.33 -10.13 -15.39
N MET A 130 1.15 -10.06 -16.01
CA MET A 130 1.01 -9.54 -17.37
C MET A 130 1.29 -8.04 -17.43
N ALA A 131 0.95 -7.28 -16.39
CA ALA A 131 1.35 -5.87 -16.27
C ALA A 131 2.88 -5.71 -16.17
N VAL A 132 3.57 -6.54 -15.37
CA VAL A 132 5.04 -6.54 -15.32
C VAL A 132 5.63 -6.85 -16.69
N ARG A 133 5.12 -7.89 -17.37
CA ARG A 133 5.56 -8.25 -18.73
C ARG A 133 5.32 -7.13 -19.74
N PHE A 134 4.17 -6.47 -19.69
CA PHE A 134 3.89 -5.32 -20.54
C PHE A 134 4.96 -4.24 -20.38
N ILE A 135 5.30 -3.89 -19.14
CA ILE A 135 6.33 -2.89 -18.84
C ILE A 135 7.69 -3.34 -19.40
N THR A 136 8.12 -4.57 -19.15
CA THR A 136 9.43 -5.06 -19.59
C THR A 136 9.54 -5.20 -21.10
N ASP A 137 8.52 -5.77 -21.74
CA ASP A 137 8.51 -6.04 -23.18
C ASP A 137 8.44 -4.73 -23.97
N MET A 138 7.64 -3.75 -23.51
CA MET A 138 7.56 -2.44 -24.15
C MET A 138 8.84 -1.62 -23.94
N ARG A 139 9.47 -1.68 -22.76
CA ARG A 139 10.78 -1.04 -22.53
C ARG A 139 11.85 -1.62 -23.44
N ALA A 140 11.89 -2.94 -23.59
CA ALA A 140 12.84 -3.61 -24.49
C ALA A 140 12.65 -3.15 -25.95
N LYS A 141 11.40 -3.00 -26.42
CA LYS A 141 11.10 -2.46 -27.75
C LYS A 141 11.51 -1.01 -27.94
N GLN A 142 11.26 -0.17 -26.94
CA GLN A 142 11.67 1.24 -26.99
C GLN A 142 13.21 1.36 -27.06
N ALA A 143 13.93 0.55 -26.30
CA ALA A 143 15.39 0.49 -26.33
C ALA A 143 15.93 -0.03 -27.68
N GLY A 144 15.24 -0.97 -28.33
CA GLY A 144 15.58 -1.48 -29.66
C GLY A 144 15.18 -0.57 -30.82
N GLY A 145 14.39 0.48 -30.58
CA GLY A 145 13.87 1.42 -31.59
C GLY A 145 14.77 2.61 -31.90
N SER A 146 15.86 2.82 -31.17
CA SER A 146 16.84 3.87 -31.49
C SER A 146 17.91 3.33 -32.44
N GLN A 147 17.58 3.14 -33.72
CA GLN A 147 18.64 3.12 -34.73
C GLN A 147 19.22 4.53 -34.82
N PRO A 148 20.51 4.77 -34.50
CA PRO A 148 21.14 6.04 -34.79
C PRO A 148 21.09 6.28 -36.31
N CYS A 149 20.70 7.50 -36.70
CA CYS A 149 20.71 7.94 -38.09
C CYS A 149 22.10 7.64 -38.69
N PRO A 150 22.19 6.98 -39.86
CA PRO A 150 23.48 6.80 -40.51
C PRO A 150 24.09 8.17 -40.82
N PRO A 151 25.40 8.38 -40.60
CA PRO A 151 26.04 9.63 -40.95
C PRO A 151 25.88 9.84 -42.45
N THR A 152 25.34 10.99 -42.84
CA THR A 152 25.26 11.42 -44.23
C THR A 152 26.68 11.59 -44.75
N SER A 153 27.08 10.74 -45.69
CA SER A 153 28.26 10.90 -46.54
C SER A 153 27.88 11.50 -47.88
#